data_AF-A0A8J7PP15-F1
#
_entry.id   AF-A0A8J7PP15-F1
#
_cell.length_a   1.000
_cell.length_b   1.000
_cell.length_c   1.000
_cell.angle_alpha   90.00
_cell.angle_beta   90.00
_cell.angle_gamma   90.00
#
_symmetry.space_group_name_H-M   'P 1'
#
loop_
_entity.id
_entity.type
_entity.pdbx_description
1 polymer ?
#
loop_
_entity_poly.entity_id
_entity_poly.type
_entity_poly.pdbx_seq_one_letter_code
_entity_poly.pdbx_strand_id
1 'polypeptide(L)'
;MAPQLDPDKVPLGLRHLIPLAQRYGITDDLDRERLVRASSPEQIADLKAAIARHDDEMDEWLAGPEADEPPFTMEYLAFSAMRMAADFA
;
A
#
# COMPACT_ATOMS: atom_id res chain seq x y z
N MET A 1 13.61 5.06 -1.93
CA MET A 1 14.09 3.71 -1.48
C MET A 1 12.85 2.94 -1.06
N ALA A 2 12.67 1.69 -1.48
CA ALA A 2 11.50 0.89 -1.09
C ALA A 2 11.45 0.76 0.44
N PRO A 3 10.30 0.99 1.10
CA PRO A 3 10.23 0.87 2.54
C PRO A 3 10.52 -0.58 2.98
N GLN A 4 11.31 -0.75 4.03
CA GLN A 4 11.48 -2.06 4.67
C GLN A 4 10.39 -2.19 5.72
N LEU A 5 9.44 -3.09 5.49
CA LEU A 5 8.27 -3.26 6.33
C LEU A 5 8.47 -4.39 7.34
N ASP A 6 8.03 -4.15 8.57
CA ASP A 6 7.92 -5.13 9.65
C ASP A 6 6.60 -5.90 9.52
N PRO A 7 6.62 -7.21 9.23
CA PRO A 7 5.41 -8.01 9.14
C PRO A 7 4.58 -8.03 10.42
N ASP A 8 5.18 -7.80 11.59
CA ASP A 8 4.46 -7.79 12.86
C ASP A 8 3.69 -6.48 13.11
N LYS A 9 3.91 -5.46 12.26
CA LYS A 9 3.11 -4.23 12.20
C LYS A 9 2.01 -4.28 11.14
N VAL A 10 1.85 -5.42 10.44
CA VAL A 10 0.81 -5.63 9.44
C VAL A 10 -0.17 -6.71 9.93
N PRO A 11 -1.49 -6.50 9.81
CA PRO A 11 -2.50 -7.53 10.08
C PRO A 11 -2.18 -8.83 9.36
N LEU A 12 -2.39 -9.98 10.02
CA LEU A 12 -1.97 -11.29 9.52
C LEU A 12 -2.50 -11.57 8.11
N GLY A 13 -3.74 -11.21 7.81
CA GLY A 13 -4.38 -11.41 6.51
C GLY A 13 -3.92 -10.43 5.43
N LEU A 14 -3.12 -9.41 5.76
CA LEU A 14 -2.54 -8.46 4.79
C LEU A 14 -1.03 -8.66 4.58
N ARG A 15 -0.36 -9.51 5.38
CA ARG A 15 1.10 -9.69 5.32
C ARG A 15 1.60 -10.16 3.96
N HIS A 16 0.80 -10.91 3.19
CA HIS A 16 1.20 -11.34 1.85
C HIS A 16 1.22 -10.18 0.82
N LEU A 17 0.58 -9.05 1.14
CA LEU A 17 0.64 -7.83 0.32
C LEU A 17 1.90 -6.99 0.61
N ILE A 18 2.70 -7.33 1.62
CA ILE A 18 3.93 -6.60 1.96
C ILE A 18 4.82 -6.36 0.72
N PRO A 19 5.13 -7.35 -0.13
CA PRO A 19 5.95 -7.09 -1.32
C PRO A 19 5.35 -6.05 -2.28
N LEU A 20 4.02 -6.00 -2.39
CA LEU A 20 3.33 -4.98 -3.19
C LEU A 20 3.42 -3.61 -2.50
N ALA A 21 3.22 -3.55 -1.18
CA ALA A 21 3.35 -2.31 -0.41
C ALA A 21 4.79 -1.78 -0.42
N GLN A 22 5.80 -2.64 -0.42
CA GLN A 22 7.20 -2.23 -0.57
C GLN A 22 7.49 -1.66 -1.97
N ARG A 23 6.80 -2.16 -2.99
CA ARG A 23 6.98 -1.68 -4.36
C ARG A 23 6.20 -0.39 -4.62
N TYR A 24 4.92 -0.37 -4.30
CA TYR A 24 3.98 0.69 -4.68
C TYR A 24 3.62 1.65 -3.54
N GLY A 25 4.01 1.34 -2.30
CA GLY A 25 3.80 2.16 -1.10
C GLY A 25 4.82 3.29 -0.94
N ILE A 26 5.14 3.98 -2.03
CA ILE A 26 6.03 5.15 -2.01
C ILE A 26 5.22 6.37 -1.54
N THR A 27 5.61 6.95 -0.40
CA THR A 27 4.91 8.10 0.19
C THR A 27 5.14 9.40 -0.58
N ASP A 28 6.26 9.53 -1.29
CA ASP A 28 6.49 10.65 -2.20
C ASP A 28 5.63 10.50 -3.46
N ASP A 29 4.80 11.51 -3.73
CA ASP A 29 3.80 11.46 -4.79
C ASP A 29 4.43 11.45 -6.19
N LEU A 30 5.56 12.15 -6.39
CA LEU A 30 6.23 12.23 -7.69
C LEU A 30 6.92 10.91 -8.03
N ASP A 31 7.58 10.30 -7.05
CA ASP A 31 8.21 8.98 -7.23
C ASP A 31 7.16 7.88 -7.39
N ARG A 32 6.05 7.93 -6.65
CA ARG A 32 4.91 7.01 -6.80
C ARG A 32 4.31 7.11 -8.21
N GLU A 33 4.02 8.33 -8.68
CA GLU A 33 3.47 8.55 -10.01
C GLU A 33 4.42 8.04 -11.11
N ARG A 34 5.72 8.32 -10.97
CA ARG A 34 6.74 7.82 -11.91
C ARG A 34 6.74 6.31 -12.00
N LEU A 35 6.67 5.61 -10.87
CA LEU A 35 6.64 4.14 -10.82
C LEU A 35 5.36 3.58 -11.45
N VAL A 36 4.21 4.17 -11.15
CA VAL A 36 2.91 3.76 -11.72
C VAL A 36 2.94 3.90 -13.24
N ARG A 37 3.39 5.04 -13.77
CA ARG A 37 3.52 5.29 -15.22
C ARG A 37 4.53 4.36 -15.90
N ALA A 38 5.56 3.92 -15.19
CA ALA A 38 6.56 2.98 -15.69
C ALA A 38 6.12 1.51 -15.61
N SER A 39 5.03 1.22 -14.89
CA SER A 39 4.51 -0.14 -14.75
C SER A 39 3.69 -0.54 -15.98
N SER A 40 3.75 -1.82 -16.35
CA SER A 40 2.91 -2.37 -17.41
C SER A 40 1.43 -2.41 -17.01
N PRO A 41 0.49 -2.43 -17.98
CA PRO A 41 -0.93 -2.57 -17.69
C PRO A 41 -1.27 -3.82 -16.87
N GLU A 42 -0.56 -4.93 -17.09
CA GLU A 42 -0.71 -6.19 -16.35
C GLU A 42 -0.32 -6.01 -14.88
N GLN A 43 0.80 -5.35 -14.59
CA GLN A 43 1.23 -5.06 -13.21
C GLN A 43 0.24 -4.15 -12.48
N ILE A 44 -0.34 -3.16 -13.17
CA ILE A 44 -1.38 -2.31 -12.60
C ILE A 44 -2.67 -3.09 -12.35
N ALA A 45 -3.07 -3.96 -13.28
CA ALA A 45 -4.23 -4.81 -13.11
C ALA A 45 -4.06 -5.77 -11.92
N ASP A 46 -2.87 -6.37 -11.76
CA ASP A 46 -2.55 -7.23 -10.62
C ASP A 46 -2.58 -6.46 -9.30
N LEU A 47 -2.02 -5.24 -9.26
CA LEU A 47 -2.06 -4.36 -8.10
C LEU A 47 -3.51 -4.04 -7.69
N LYS A 48 -4.33 -3.58 -8.66
CA LYS A 48 -5.75 -3.27 -8.44
C LYS A 48 -6.53 -4.49 -7.97
N ALA A 49 -6.31 -5.65 -8.58
CA ALA A 49 -6.97 -6.89 -8.20
C ALA A 49 -6.55 -7.38 -6.81
N ALA A 50 -5.29 -7.17 -6.41
CA ALA A 50 -4.83 -7.49 -5.07
C ALA A 50 -5.53 -6.60 -4.03
N ILE A 51 -5.57 -5.28 -4.24
CA ILE A 51 -6.24 -4.35 -3.32
C ILE A 51 -7.74 -4.65 -3.24
N ALA A 52 -8.42 -4.80 -4.38
CA ALA A 52 -9.87 -5.05 -4.40
C ALA A 52 -10.29 -6.35 -3.69
N ARG A 53 -9.41 -7.37 -3.63
CA ARG A 53 -9.69 -8.61 -2.89
C ARG A 53 -9.58 -8.46 -1.37
N HIS A 54 -8.91 -7.42 -0.90
CA HIS A 54 -8.63 -7.16 0.51
C HIS A 54 -9.19 -5.80 0.96
N ASP A 55 -10.10 -5.20 0.17
CA ASP A 55 -10.55 -3.82 0.38
C ASP A 55 -11.18 -3.64 1.77
N ASP A 56 -12.05 -4.57 2.18
CA ASP A 56 -12.69 -4.57 3.50
C ASP A 56 -11.66 -4.65 4.65
N GLU A 57 -10.67 -5.54 4.55
CA GLU A 57 -9.64 -5.73 5.58
C GLU A 57 -8.66 -4.55 5.63
N MET A 58 -8.37 -3.95 4.47
CA MET A 58 -7.57 -2.73 4.36
C MET A 58 -8.34 -1.52 4.89
N ASP A 59 -9.65 -1.41 4.65
CA ASP A 59 -10.49 -0.35 5.22
C ASP A 59 -10.57 -0.47 6.74
N GLU A 60 -10.83 -1.67 7.26
CA GLU A 60 -10.90 -1.90 8.71
C GLU A 60 -9.62 -1.48 9.43
N TRP A 61 -8.46 -1.82 8.85
CA TRP A 61 -7.17 -1.44 9.44
C TRP A 61 -6.82 0.03 9.21
N LEU A 62 -6.88 0.52 7.97
CA LEU A 62 -6.41 1.86 7.61
C LEU A 62 -7.36 2.98 8.03
N ALA A 63 -8.63 2.68 8.32
CA ALA A 63 -9.56 3.59 8.98
C ALA A 63 -9.71 3.33 10.49
N GLY A 64 -8.88 2.43 11.05
CA GLY A 64 -8.84 2.09 12.46
C GLY A 64 -8.05 3.09 13.30
N PRO A 65 -7.72 2.75 14.57
CA PRO A 65 -7.08 3.66 15.51
C PRO A 65 -5.73 4.24 15.06
N GLU A 66 -5.01 3.57 14.16
CA GLU A 66 -3.76 4.09 13.59
C GLU A 66 -3.97 5.31 12.67
N ALA A 67 -5.20 5.58 12.24
CA ALA A 67 -5.57 6.74 11.45
C ALA A 67 -5.76 8.02 12.27
N ASP A 68 -6.03 7.88 13.58
CA ASP A 68 -6.52 8.99 14.40
C ASP A 68 -5.41 10.01 14.74
N GLU A 69 -4.22 9.55 15.13
CA GLU A 69 -3.12 10.43 15.52
C GLU A 69 -1.72 9.85 15.24
N PRO A 70 -0.73 10.71 14.88
CA PRO A 70 0.65 10.28 14.69
C PRO A 70 1.33 9.81 16.00
N PRO A 71 2.44 9.05 15.92
CA PRO A 71 3.20 8.71 14.71
C PRO A 71 2.63 7.52 13.93
N PHE A 72 2.51 7.68 12.62
CA PHE A 72 2.14 6.59 11.71
C PHE A 72 3.31 5.63 11.52
N THR A 73 3.01 4.33 11.49
CA THR A 73 4.01 3.30 11.17
C THR A 73 4.39 3.35 9.70
N MET A 74 5.57 2.83 9.36
CA MET A 74 6.00 2.75 7.95
C MET A 74 5.06 1.86 7.12
N GLU A 75 4.49 0.85 7.76
CA GLU A 75 3.53 -0.10 7.19
C GLU A 75 2.21 0.60 6.88
N TYR A 76 1.65 1.33 7.84
CA TYR A 76 0.44 2.12 7.63
C TYR A 76 0.61 3.09 6.45
N LEU A 77 1.74 3.80 6.41
CA LEU A 77 2.05 4.74 5.33
C LEU A 77 2.23 4.03 3.98
N ALA A 78 2.93 2.89 3.95
CA ALA A 78 3.17 2.14 2.72
C ALA A 78 1.89 1.52 2.17
N PHE A 79 1.01 0.97 3.01
CA PHE A 79 -0.28 0.41 2.57
C PHE A 79 -1.25 1.51 2.12
N SER A 80 -1.28 2.65 2.81
CA SER A 80 -2.02 3.84 2.37
C SER A 80 -1.53 4.34 1.02
N ALA A 81 -0.21 4.49 0.85
CA ALA A 81 0.40 4.90 -0.42
C ALA A 81 0.17 3.89 -1.54
N MET A 82 0.18 2.59 -1.22
CA MET A 82 -0.10 1.53 -2.19
C MET A 82 -1.54 1.62 -2.73
N ARG A 83 -2.54 1.95 -1.89
CA ARG A 83 -3.91 2.22 -2.38
C ARG A 83 -3.95 3.42 -3.31
N MET A 84 -3.33 4.53 -2.89
CA MET A 84 -3.24 5.73 -3.73
C MET A 84 -2.56 5.45 -5.08
N ALA A 85 -1.56 4.56 -5.12
CA ALA A 85 -0.92 4.13 -6.37
C ALA A 85 -1.92 3.43 -7.31
N ALA A 86 -2.83 2.62 -6.78
CA ALA A 86 -3.81 1.90 -7.57
C ALA A 86 -4.96 2.81 -8.04
N ASP A 87 -5.40 3.76 -7.21
CA ASP A 87 -6.45 4.71 -7.56
C ASP A 87 -6.03 5.67 -8.69
N PHE A 88 -4.75 6.03 -8.73
CA PHE A 88 -4.19 6.95 -9.71
C PHE A 88 -3.84 6.28 -11.06
N ALA A 89 -3.82 4.94 -11.12
CA ALA A 89 -3.33 4.16 -12.25
C ALA A 89 -4.38 3.84 -13.32
#